data_AF-A0A7S1RZ84-F1
#
_entry.id   AF-A0A7S1RZ84-F1
#
_cell.length_a   1.000
_cell.length_b   1.000
_cell.length_c   1.000
_cell.angle_alpha   90.00
_cell.angle_beta   90.00
_cell.angle_gamma   90.00
#
_symmetry.space_group_name_H-M   'P 1'
#
loop_
_entity.id
_entity.type
_entity.pdbx_description
1 polymer ?
#
loop_
_entity_poly.entity_id
_entity_poly.type
_entity_poly.pdbx_seq_one_letter_code
_entity_poly.pdbx_strand_id
1 'polypeptide(L)'
;ELAPEEAKLPLDWKRLDQVPFQKLLVLRCLRPDRLTGALAEWIRITLPNGRDYIDCDGSLSFQQILTSSFEDSTSTTPIFFILSPGADPVKEVEAMGKKMIN
;
A
#
# COMPACT_ATOMS: atom_id res chain seq x y z
N GLU A 1 2.66 -21.84 -7.76
CA GLU A 1 3.30 -21.32 -8.99
C GLU A 1 4.73 -20.93 -8.68
N LEU A 2 5.68 -21.13 -9.59
CA LEU A 2 7.03 -20.57 -9.47
C LEU A 2 6.94 -19.05 -9.70
N ALA A 3 7.54 -18.22 -8.85
CA ALA A 3 7.60 -16.77 -8.99
C ALA A 3 8.76 -16.37 -9.95
N PRO A 4 8.52 -16.17 -11.26
CA PRO A 4 9.59 -15.95 -12.24
C PRO A 4 10.38 -14.66 -11.99
N GLU A 5 9.77 -13.66 -11.36
CA GLU A 5 10.39 -12.41 -10.93
C GLU A 5 11.50 -12.61 -9.87
N GLU A 6 11.43 -13.69 -9.10
CA GLU A 6 12.42 -14.06 -8.09
C GLU A 6 13.55 -14.94 -8.67
N ALA A 7 13.34 -15.52 -9.86
CA ALA A 7 14.34 -16.36 -10.49
C ALA A 7 15.60 -15.56 -10.87
N LYS A 8 16.75 -16.23 -10.82
CA LYS A 8 18.00 -15.66 -11.32
C LYS A 8 17.96 -15.59 -12.83
N LEU A 9 18.29 -14.42 -13.37
CA LEU A 9 18.44 -14.26 -14.81
C LEU A 9 19.67 -15.03 -15.31
N PRO A 10 19.65 -15.53 -16.56
CA PRO A 10 20.72 -16.38 -17.08
C PRO A 10 22.00 -15.58 -17.40
N LEU A 11 23.13 -16.30 -17.47
CA LEU A 11 24.41 -15.79 -17.96
C LEU A 11 24.84 -14.51 -17.23
N ASP A 12 25.17 -13.49 -18.02
CA ASP A 12 25.62 -12.18 -17.59
C ASP A 12 24.52 -11.34 -16.95
N TRP A 13 23.25 -11.64 -17.21
CA TRP A 13 22.10 -10.91 -16.67
C TRP A 13 21.90 -11.17 -15.17
N LYS A 14 22.49 -12.24 -14.61
CA LYS A 14 22.53 -12.49 -13.16
C LYS A 14 23.14 -11.33 -12.37
N ARG A 15 23.99 -10.50 -13.01
CA ARG A 15 24.58 -9.30 -12.40
C ARG A 15 23.51 -8.30 -11.93
N LEU A 16 22.32 -8.33 -12.56
CA LEU A 16 21.23 -7.42 -12.22
C LEU A 16 20.61 -7.69 -10.84
N ASP A 17 20.89 -8.84 -10.22
CA ASP A 17 20.51 -9.07 -8.82
C ASP A 17 21.19 -8.08 -7.85
N GLN A 18 22.32 -7.46 -8.26
CA GLN A 18 22.99 -6.41 -7.49
C GLN A 18 22.38 -5.02 -7.70
N VAL A 19 21.58 -4.84 -8.76
CA VAL A 19 20.92 -3.58 -9.13
C VAL A 19 19.43 -3.85 -9.38
N PRO A 20 18.68 -4.23 -8.33
CA PRO A 20 17.33 -4.80 -8.47
C PRO A 20 16.34 -3.88 -9.19
N PHE A 21 16.50 -2.55 -9.09
CA PHE A 21 15.69 -1.61 -9.86
C PHE A 21 15.87 -1.78 -11.38
N GLN A 22 17.09 -2.04 -11.85
CA GLN A 22 17.35 -2.30 -13.27
C GLN A 22 16.80 -3.67 -13.70
N LYS A 23 16.78 -4.67 -12.79
CA LYS A 23 16.16 -5.98 -13.05
C LYS A 23 14.66 -5.85 -13.38
N LEU A 24 13.96 -4.86 -12.81
CA LEU A 24 12.55 -4.59 -13.14
C LEU A 24 12.33 -4.21 -14.61
N LEU A 25 13.32 -3.62 -15.29
CA LEU A 25 13.22 -3.31 -16.72
C LEU A 25 13.14 -4.57 -17.58
N VAL A 26 13.91 -5.61 -17.21
CA VAL A 26 13.84 -6.92 -17.88
C VAL A 26 12.47 -7.55 -17.67
N LEU A 27 11.95 -7.51 -16.43
CA LEU A 27 10.62 -8.02 -16.11
C LEU A 27 9.53 -7.28 -16.89
N ARG A 28 9.63 -5.95 -17.01
CA ARG A 28 8.71 -5.13 -17.80
C ARG A 28 8.65 -5.54 -19.27
N CYS A 29 9.78 -5.95 -19.85
CA CYS A 29 9.84 -6.41 -21.25
C CYS A 29 9.30 -7.83 -21.44
N LEU A 30 9.53 -8.75 -20.50
CA LEU A 30 9.24 -10.18 -20.67
C LEU A 30 7.94 -10.65 -20.00
N ARG A 31 7.60 -10.09 -18.84
CA ARG A 31 6.44 -10.45 -18.00
C ARG A 31 5.85 -9.21 -17.33
N PRO A 32 5.29 -8.27 -18.13
CA PRO A 32 4.73 -7.03 -17.59
C PRO A 32 3.58 -7.28 -16.60
N ASP A 33 2.91 -8.42 -16.68
CA ASP A 33 1.87 -8.86 -15.75
C ASP A 33 2.38 -9.04 -14.31
N ARG A 34 3.67 -9.36 -14.13
CA ARG A 34 4.30 -9.53 -12.81
C ARG A 34 4.96 -8.24 -12.31
N LEU A 35 5.01 -7.18 -13.13
CA LEU A 35 5.73 -5.94 -12.80
C LEU A 35 5.17 -5.25 -11.55
N THR A 36 3.85 -5.19 -11.39
CA THR A 36 3.23 -4.52 -10.25
C THR A 36 3.64 -5.17 -8.93
N GLY A 37 3.60 -6.51 -8.86
CA GLY A 37 4.02 -7.26 -7.68
C GLY A 37 5.50 -7.09 -7.38
N ALA A 38 6.36 -7.20 -8.40
CA ALA A 38 7.80 -7.05 -8.24
C ALA A 38 8.21 -5.62 -7.84
N LEU A 39 7.53 -4.61 -8.36
CA LEU A 39 7.75 -3.21 -7.98
C LEU A 39 7.33 -2.96 -6.53
N ALA A 40 6.17 -3.49 -6.11
CA ALA A 40 5.72 -3.40 -4.73
C ALA A 40 6.74 -4.04 -3.77
N GLU A 41 7.27 -5.22 -4.12
CA GLU A 41 8.29 -5.87 -3.31
C GLU A 41 9.61 -5.10 -3.27
N TRP A 42 10.02 -4.55 -4.41
CA TRP A 42 11.20 -3.68 -4.45
C TRP A 42 11.05 -2.45 -3.55
N ILE A 43 9.87 -1.82 -3.52
CA ILE A 43 9.57 -0.69 -2.62
C ILE A 43 9.62 -1.14 -1.16
N ARG A 44 9.01 -2.28 -0.82
CA ARG A 44 9.02 -2.83 0.55
C ARG A 44 10.43 -3.00 1.12
N ILE A 45 11.36 -3.45 0.29
CA ILE A 45 12.74 -3.74 0.71
C ILE A 45 13.64 -2.50 0.63
N THR A 46 13.40 -1.59 -0.31
CA THR A 46 14.33 -0.49 -0.61
C THR A 46 14.08 0.76 0.23
N LEU A 47 12.83 1.13 0.48
CA LEU A 47 12.52 2.33 1.24
C LEU A 47 12.56 2.09 2.76
N PRO A 48 12.99 3.09 3.57
CA PRO A 48 12.74 3.07 5.00
C PRO A 48 11.24 2.93 5.26
N ASN A 49 10.85 1.98 6.10
CA ASN A 49 9.45 1.62 6.34
C ASN A 49 8.67 1.32 5.04
N GLY A 50 9.31 0.67 4.05
CA GLY A 50 8.72 0.41 2.73
C GLY A 50 7.37 -0.32 2.75
N ARG A 51 7.09 -1.09 3.81
CA ARG A 51 5.78 -1.74 4.02
C ARG A 51 4.66 -0.72 4.21
N ASP A 52 4.91 0.40 4.88
CA ASP A 52 3.92 1.44 5.13
C ASP A 52 3.43 2.09 3.82
N TYR A 53 4.21 2.03 2.74
CA TYR A 53 3.84 2.55 1.42
C TYR A 53 3.05 1.57 0.56
N ILE A 54 3.17 0.27 0.83
CA ILE A 54 2.55 -0.79 0.02
C ILE A 54 1.34 -1.38 0.71
N ASP A 55 1.46 -1.62 2.01
CA ASP A 55 0.41 -2.20 2.84
C ASP A 55 -0.49 -1.10 3.46
N CYS A 56 0.03 0.15 3.56
CA CYS A 56 -0.68 1.35 4.03
C CYS A 56 -1.55 1.10 5.28
N ASP A 57 -2.81 1.48 5.23
CA ASP A 57 -3.82 1.26 6.26
C ASP A 57 -4.59 -0.06 6.08
N GLY A 58 -4.14 -0.95 5.18
CA GLY A 58 -4.85 -2.19 4.84
C GLY A 58 -4.99 -3.20 6.00
N SER A 59 -4.21 -3.01 7.07
CA SER A 59 -4.33 -3.78 8.33
C SER A 59 -5.24 -3.12 9.38
N LEU A 60 -5.66 -1.88 9.15
CA LEU A 60 -6.47 -1.10 10.07
C LEU A 60 -7.96 -1.31 9.79
N SER A 61 -8.75 -1.33 10.86
CA SER A 61 -10.21 -1.22 10.74
C SER A 61 -10.61 0.20 10.37
N PHE A 62 -11.79 0.36 9.75
CA PHE A 62 -12.35 1.67 9.44
C PHE A 62 -12.39 2.61 10.66
N GLN A 63 -12.70 2.08 11.85
CA GLN A 63 -12.72 2.85 13.09
C GLN A 63 -11.34 3.40 13.47
N GLN A 64 -10.27 2.62 13.27
CA GLN A 64 -8.90 3.06 13.53
C GLN A 64 -8.47 4.14 12.55
N ILE A 65 -8.80 3.97 11.26
CA ILE A 65 -8.52 4.95 10.21
C ILE A 65 -9.25 6.27 10.48
N LEU A 66 -10.54 6.19 10.84
CA LEU A 66 -11.35 7.37 11.18
C LEU A 66 -10.78 8.09 12.42
N THR A 67 -10.35 7.35 13.44
CA THR A 67 -9.78 7.94 14.67
C THR A 67 -8.49 8.67 14.37
N SER A 68 -7.56 8.02 13.67
CA SER A 68 -6.30 8.65 13.23
C SER A 68 -6.55 9.88 12.36
N SER A 69 -7.45 9.77 11.38
CA SER A 69 -7.76 10.88 10.48
C SER A 69 -8.38 12.06 11.22
N PHE A 70 -9.19 11.79 12.24
CA PHE A 70 -9.82 12.82 13.06
C PHE A 70 -8.80 13.51 13.97
N GLU A 71 -7.88 12.76 14.58
CA GLU A 71 -6.76 13.30 15.38
C GLU A 71 -5.84 14.23 14.56
N ASP A 72 -5.64 13.91 13.28
CA ASP A 72 -4.86 14.74 12.34
C ASP A 72 -5.66 15.92 11.75
N SER A 73 -6.98 15.96 11.95
CA SER A 73 -7.87 16.99 11.43
C SER A 73 -7.99 18.20 12.36
N THR A 74 -8.59 19.28 11.85
CA THR A 74 -8.93 20.47 12.65
C THR A 74 -10.38 20.84 12.41
N SER A 75 -10.93 21.74 13.24
CA SER A 75 -12.29 22.27 13.02
C SER A 75 -12.49 22.97 11.67
N THR A 76 -11.40 23.32 10.98
CA THR A 76 -11.40 23.93 9.64
C THR A 76 -11.00 22.96 8.53
N THR A 77 -10.53 21.75 8.86
CA THR A 77 -10.11 20.74 7.89
C THR A 77 -11.22 19.68 7.74
N PRO A 78 -12.02 19.71 6.67
CA PRO A 78 -13.09 18.73 6.49
C PRO A 78 -12.54 17.33 6.19
N ILE A 79 -13.24 16.30 6.67
CA ILE A 79 -12.97 14.89 6.36
C ILE A 79 -13.97 14.45 5.30
N PHE A 80 -13.47 13.88 4.19
CA PHE A 80 -14.29 13.33 3.11
C PHE A 80 -14.16 11.82 3.05
N PHE A 81 -15.28 11.14 2.77
CA PHE A 81 -15.32 9.69 2.59
C PHE A 81 -15.53 9.35 1.12
N ILE A 82 -14.70 8.47 0.59
CA ILE A 82 -14.88 7.89 -0.75
C ILE A 82 -15.51 6.52 -0.57
N LEU A 83 -16.74 6.36 -1.04
CA LEU A 83 -17.53 5.15 -0.81
C LEU A 83 -17.49 4.21 -2.01
N SER A 84 -17.06 2.98 -1.72
CA SER A 84 -17.36 1.84 -2.58
C SER A 84 -18.82 1.43 -2.40
N PRO A 85 -19.45 0.79 -3.40
CA PRO A 85 -20.82 0.30 -3.27
C PRO A 85 -21.02 -0.57 -2.03
N GLY A 86 -22.03 -0.24 -1.22
CA GLY A 86 -22.35 -0.98 0.01
C GLY A 86 -21.59 -0.54 1.27
N ALA A 87 -20.65 0.40 1.17
CA ALA A 87 -20.01 1.00 2.34
C ALA A 87 -20.87 2.16 2.90
N ASP A 88 -21.09 2.17 4.21
CA ASP A 88 -21.82 3.22 4.94
C ASP A 88 -21.02 3.65 6.19
N PRO A 89 -20.39 4.84 6.19
CA PRO A 89 -19.55 5.29 7.31
C PRO A 89 -20.35 5.94 8.46
N VAL A 90 -21.66 6.14 8.28
CA VAL A 90 -22.46 7.00 9.17
C VAL A 90 -22.47 6.46 10.60
N LYS A 91 -22.57 5.13 10.77
CA LYS A 91 -22.67 4.50 12.09
C LYS A 91 -21.44 4.76 12.95
N GLU A 92 -20.25 4.59 12.39
CA GLU A 92 -18.99 4.78 13.10
C GLU A 92 -18.72 6.26 13.36
N VAL A 93 -19.08 7.15 12.44
CA VAL A 93 -18.98 8.61 12.65
C VAL A 93 -19.91 9.06 13.78
N GLU A 94 -21.16 8.60 13.81
CA GLU A 94 -22.09 8.89 14.91
C GLU A 94 -21.59 8.34 16.25
N ALA A 95 -21.04 7.12 16.26
CA ALA A 95 -20.48 6.51 17.46
C ALA A 95 -19.29 7.33 18.00
N MET A 96 -18.41 7.80 17.11
CA MET A 96 -17.30 8.69 17.46
C MET A 96 -17.80 10.00 18.05
N GLY A 97 -18.76 10.67 17.40
CA GLY A 97 -19.33 11.93 17.89
C GLY A 97 -19.96 11.79 19.27
N LYS A 98 -20.71 10.70 19.52
CA LYS A 98 -21.30 10.42 20.85
C LYS A 98 -20.24 10.23 21.94
N LYS A 99 -19.10 9.60 21.61
CA LYS A 99 -17.99 9.41 22.54
C LYS A 99 -17.30 10.73 22.94
N MET A 100 -17.38 11.76 22.11
CA MET A 100 -16.73 13.06 22.39
C MET A 100 -17.59 14.02 23.21
N ILE A 101 -18.90 13.78 23.29
CA ILE A 101 -19.85 14.63 24.04
C ILE A 101 -19.98 14.15 25.51
N ASN A 102 -19.72 12.86 25.76
CA ASN A 102 -19.70 12.27 27.10
C ASN A 102 -18.29 12.28 27.70
#